data_AF-A0AAV2AM81-F1
#
_entry.id   AF-A0AAV2AM81-F1
#
_cell.length_a   1.000
_cell.length_b   1.000
_cell.length_c   1.000
_cell.angle_alpha   90.00
_cell.angle_beta   90.00
_cell.angle_gamma   90.00
#
_symmetry.space_group_name_H-M   'P 1'
#
loop_
_entity.id
_entity.type
_entity.pdbx_description
1 polymer ?
#
loop_
_entity_poly.entity_id
_entity_poly.type
_entity_poly.pdbx_seq_one_letter_code
_entity_poly.pdbx_strand_id
1 'polypeptide(L)'
;MDVESTKADEEARKRRERLKNLRNRISENQNGEDENVDEALPKPVFRNYTPLDEDLRLNQLPKPKPESVESEVQEQLEAAKPEPLIEEVEKD
;
A
#
# COMPACT_ATOMS: atom_id res chain seq x y z
N MET A 1 -20.22 -52.85 11.69
CA MET A 1 -20.43 -51.39 11.76
C MET A 1 -19.06 -50.70 11.77
N ASP A 2 -18.24 -50.83 10.72
CA ASP A 2 -16.79 -50.60 10.90
C ASP A 2 -16.11 -49.84 9.74
N VAL A 3 -16.81 -49.56 8.64
CA VAL A 3 -16.22 -48.91 7.45
C VAL A 3 -16.19 -47.38 7.58
N GLU A 4 -17.15 -46.77 8.28
CA GLU A 4 -17.15 -45.32 8.52
C GLU A 4 -16.16 -44.90 9.61
N SER A 5 -15.96 -45.73 10.64
CA SER A 5 -14.95 -45.46 11.67
C SER A 5 -13.55 -45.43 11.09
N THR A 6 -13.20 -46.40 10.23
CA THR A 6 -11.88 -46.46 9.60
C THR A 6 -11.64 -45.29 8.66
N LYS A 7 -12.66 -44.89 7.88
CA LYS A 7 -12.58 -43.70 7.01
C LYS A 7 -12.39 -42.41 7.82
N ALA A 8 -13.12 -42.24 8.92
CA ALA A 8 -12.98 -41.10 9.81
C ALA A 8 -11.60 -41.07 10.49
N ASP A 9 -11.09 -42.24 10.91
CA ASP A 9 -9.77 -42.39 11.52
C ASP A 9 -8.64 -42.08 10.54
N GLU A 10 -8.77 -42.51 9.27
CA GLU A 10 -7.83 -42.17 8.20
C GLU A 10 -7.82 -40.67 7.89
N GLU A 11 -8.99 -40.04 7.82
CA GLU A 11 -9.11 -38.60 7.60
C GLU A 11 -8.52 -37.80 8.76
N ALA A 12 -8.75 -38.24 10.00
CA ALA A 12 -8.16 -37.63 11.19
C ALA A 12 -6.62 -37.72 11.19
N ARG A 13 -6.04 -38.84 10.73
CA ARG A 13 -4.59 -38.98 10.56
C ARG A 13 -4.04 -38.04 9.49
N LYS A 14 -4.67 -37.97 8.31
CA LYS A 14 -4.28 -37.03 7.23
C LYS A 14 -4.33 -35.58 7.70
N ARG A 15 -5.38 -35.20 8.45
CA ARG A 15 -5.50 -33.86 9.05
C ARG A 15 -4.37 -33.59 10.04
N ARG A 16 -4.04 -34.55 10.91
CA ARG A 16 -2.98 -34.42 11.90
C ARG A 16 -1.60 -34.23 11.24
N GLU A 17 -1.30 -35.00 10.21
CA GLU A 17 -0.05 -34.86 9.45
C GLU A 17 0.03 -33.52 8.72
N ARG A 18 -1.06 -33.10 8.07
CA ARG A 18 -1.14 -31.77 7.43
C ARG A 18 -0.89 -30.64 8.42
N LEU A 19 -1.50 -30.70 9.60
CA LEU A 19 -1.33 -29.70 10.65
C LEU A 19 0.09 -29.73 11.25
N LYS A 20 0.70 -30.91 11.39
CA LYS A 20 2.09 -31.05 11.84
C LYS A 20 3.05 -30.41 10.83
N ASN A 21 2.89 -30.69 9.54
CA ASN A 21 3.70 -30.10 8.48
C ASN A 21 3.51 -28.58 8.38
N LEU A 22 2.28 -28.10 8.56
CA LEU A 22 2.00 -26.66 8.60
C LEU A 22 2.67 -25.99 9.80
N ARG A 23 2.60 -26.60 10.99
CA ARG A 23 3.27 -26.10 12.20
C ARG A 23 4.78 -26.07 12.03
N ASN A 24 5.37 -27.13 11.46
CA ASN A 24 6.80 -27.20 11.19
C ASN A 24 7.24 -26.11 10.21
N ARG A 25 6.50 -25.90 9.12
CA ARG A 25 6.79 -24.82 8.15
C ARG A 25 6.68 -23.43 8.79
N ILE A 26 5.67 -23.21 9.65
CA ILE A 26 5.52 -21.95 10.37
C ILE A 26 6.69 -21.76 11.35
N SER A 27 7.12 -22.80 12.07
CA SER A 27 8.29 -22.68 12.96
C SER A 27 9.60 -22.48 12.21
N GLU A 28 9.78 -23.12 11.05
CA GLU A 28 10.94 -22.90 10.16
C GLU A 28 10.93 -21.47 9.62
N ASN A 29 9.76 -20.96 9.22
CA ASN A 29 9.62 -19.59 8.70
C ASN A 29 9.61 -18.52 9.80
N GLN A 30 9.36 -18.89 11.07
CA GLN A 30 9.51 -18.02 12.25
C GLN A 30 10.95 -17.96 12.74
N ASN A 31 11.72 -19.04 12.54
CA ASN A 31 13.17 -19.08 12.76
C ASN A 31 13.97 -18.64 11.52
N GLY A 32 13.29 -18.24 10.44
CA GLY A 32 13.90 -17.58 9.30
C GLY A 32 14.37 -16.18 9.70
N GLU A 33 15.39 -16.10 10.56
CA GLU A 33 16.51 -15.23 10.23
C GLU A 33 16.89 -15.65 8.81
N ASP A 34 16.57 -14.79 7.86
CA ASP A 34 16.84 -15.01 6.45
C ASP A 34 18.35 -15.19 6.32
N GLU A 35 18.88 -16.43 6.35
CA GLU A 35 20.33 -16.71 6.33
C GLU A 35 21.02 -16.24 5.02
N ASN A 36 20.31 -15.47 4.17
CA ASN A 36 20.83 -14.70 3.05
C ASN A 36 20.89 -13.18 3.33
N VAL A 37 20.89 -12.70 4.58
CA VAL A 37 21.13 -11.26 4.86
C VAL A 37 22.56 -10.81 4.48
N ASP A 38 23.47 -11.75 4.19
CA ASP A 38 24.85 -11.44 3.78
C ASP A 38 24.97 -11.00 2.31
N GLU A 39 23.97 -11.30 1.47
CA GLU A 39 23.81 -10.62 0.17
C GLU A 39 23.00 -9.36 0.40
N ALA A 40 23.70 -8.28 0.79
CA ALA A 40 23.12 -7.00 1.18
C ALA A 40 21.93 -6.59 0.29
N LEU A 41 20.71 -6.84 0.79
CA LEU A 41 19.49 -6.44 0.11
C LEU A 41 19.50 -4.92 -0.09
N PRO A 42 18.98 -4.42 -1.23
CA PRO A 42 18.90 -3.00 -1.46
C PRO A 42 18.06 -2.33 -0.36
N LYS A 43 18.58 -1.22 0.19
CA LYS A 43 17.89 -0.48 1.25
C LYS A 43 16.53 0.04 0.74
N PRO A 44 15.47 -0.03 1.57
CA PRO A 44 14.14 0.42 1.17
C PRO A 44 14.09 1.94 1.00
N VAL A 45 13.37 2.43 -0.02
CA VAL A 45 13.16 3.86 -0.29
C VAL A 45 11.69 4.22 -0.09
N PHE A 46 11.40 5.16 0.82
CA PHE A 46 10.03 5.50 1.20
C PHE A 46 9.51 6.73 0.45
N ARG A 47 8.50 6.54 -0.43
CA ARG A 47 7.84 7.61 -1.21
C ARG A 47 6.61 8.18 -0.49
N ASN A 48 5.70 7.30 -0.07
CA ASN A 48 4.37 7.67 0.48
C ASN A 48 4.22 7.35 1.98
N TYR A 49 5.26 6.83 2.62
CA TYR A 49 5.24 6.41 4.02
C TYR A 49 6.27 7.19 4.83
N THR A 50 5.94 7.51 6.09
CA THR A 50 6.87 8.14 7.04
C THR A 50 7.14 7.15 8.17
N PRO A 51 8.30 6.49 8.17
CA PRO A 51 8.68 5.59 9.24
C PRO A 51 8.74 6.31 10.59
N LEU A 52 8.41 5.57 11.66
CA LEU A 52 8.56 6.05 13.03
C LEU A 52 10.02 5.99 13.48
N ASP A 53 10.73 4.95 13.04
CA ASP A 53 12.13 4.69 13.37
C ASP A 53 13.07 5.68 12.66
N GLU A 54 14.08 6.17 13.39
CA GLU A 54 14.97 7.23 12.94
C GLU A 54 15.87 6.79 11.79
N ASP A 55 16.36 5.54 11.84
CA ASP A 55 17.25 4.98 10.81
C ASP A 55 16.50 4.78 9.48
N LEU A 56 15.23 4.40 9.53
CA LEU A 56 14.39 4.23 8.34
C LEU A 56 14.01 5.56 7.70
N ARG A 57 13.89 6.64 8.49
CA ARG A 57 13.59 7.98 7.98
C ARG A 57 14.71 8.55 7.11
N LEU A 58 15.95 8.12 7.31
CA LEU A 58 17.08 8.52 6.45
C LEU A 58 16.89 8.08 4.99
N ASN A 59 16.10 7.03 4.75
CA ASN A 59 15.78 6.54 3.41
C ASN A 59 14.45 7.08 2.86
N GLN A 60 13.87 8.10 3.50
CA GLN A 60 12.66 8.77 3.00
C GLN A 60 13.02 9.76 1.90
N LEU A 61 12.27 9.72 0.79
CA LEU A 61 12.44 10.70 -0.28
C LEU A 61 11.91 12.07 0.15
N PRO A 62 12.59 13.17 -0.24
CA PRO A 62 12.07 14.50 -0.01
C PRO A 62 10.73 14.66 -0.72
N LYS A 63 9.73 15.18 -0.01
CA LYS A 63 8.43 15.46 -0.62
C LYS A 63 8.62 16.53 -1.69
N PRO A 64 8.16 16.29 -2.93
CA PRO A 64 8.21 17.33 -3.95
C PRO A 64 7.35 18.50 -3.50
N LYS A 65 7.87 19.72 -3.65
CA LYS A 65 7.02 20.90 -3.56
C LYS A 65 6.12 20.88 -4.79
N PRO A 66 4.78 20.94 -4.64
CA PRO A 66 3.92 21.12 -5.80
C PRO A 66 4.31 22.43 -6.49
N GLU A 67 4.17 22.45 -7.81
CA GLU A 67 4.35 23.66 -8.58
C GLU A 67 3.33 24.72 -8.11
N SER A 68 3.75 25.97 -8.12
CA SER A 68 2.88 27.10 -7.83
C SER A 68 1.92 27.25 -9.00
N VAL A 69 0.63 27.04 -8.75
CA VAL A 69 -0.45 27.21 -9.75
C VAL A 69 -1.14 28.57 -9.61
N GLU A 70 -0.54 29.51 -8.87
CA GLU A 70 -1.16 30.81 -8.62
C GLU A 70 -1.45 31.59 -9.91
N SER A 71 -0.53 31.55 -10.88
CA SER A 71 -0.71 32.20 -12.19
C SER A 71 -1.84 31.58 -13.01
N GLU A 72 -1.92 30.24 -13.03
CA GLU A 72 -2.97 29.51 -13.76
C GLU A 72 -4.35 29.78 -13.15
N VAL A 73 -4.44 29.83 -11.82
CA VAL A 73 -5.68 30.16 -11.10
C VAL A 73 -6.11 31.59 -11.41
N GLN A 74 -5.18 32.55 -11.45
CA GLN A 74 -5.51 33.93 -11.77
C GLN A 74 -6.00 34.07 -13.22
N GLU A 75 -5.35 33.41 -14.18
CA GLU A 75 -5.77 33.41 -15.59
C GLU A 75 -7.18 32.83 -15.76
N GLN A 76 -7.48 31.71 -15.09
CA GLN A 76 -8.82 31.12 -15.12
C GLN A 76 -9.89 32.01 -14.48
N LEU A 77 -9.56 32.72 -13.40
CA LEU A 77 -10.46 33.67 -12.77
C LEU A 77 -10.76 34.89 -13.65
N GLU A 78 -9.78 35.35 -14.41
CA GLU A 78 -9.95 36.44 -15.37
C GLU A 78 -10.78 35.99 -16.58
N ALA A 79 -10.52 34.80 -17.11
CA ALA A 79 -11.30 34.21 -18.21
C ALA A 79 -12.75 33.88 -17.82
N ALA A 80 -13.02 33.62 -16.54
CA ALA A 80 -14.36 33.37 -16.01
C ALA A 80 -15.17 34.65 -15.75
N LYS A 81 -14.59 35.86 -15.93
CA LYS A 81 -15.34 37.11 -15.80
C LYS A 81 -16.33 37.22 -16.97
N PRO A 82 -17.65 37.26 -16.71
CA PRO A 82 -18.62 37.40 -17.79
C PRO A 82 -18.45 38.75 -18.48
N GLU A 83 -18.59 38.78 -19.81
CA GLU A 83 -18.68 40.05 -20.54
C GLU A 83 -19.85 40.87 -19.98
N PRO A 84 -19.67 42.19 -19.77
CA PRO A 84 -20.77 43.03 -19.35
C PRO A 84 -21.84 43.00 -20.43
N LEU A 85 -22.96 42.36 -20.12
CA LEU A 85 -24.14 42.34 -20.99
C LEU A 85 -24.59 43.79 -21.15
N ILE A 86 -24.46 44.34 -22.36
CA ILE A 86 -24.93 45.68 -22.66
C ILE A 86 -26.45 45.62 -22.61
N GLU A 87 -27.04 46.15 -21.54
CA GLU A 87 -28.46 46.50 -21.52
C GLU A 87 -28.64 47.71 -22.44
N GLU A 88 -28.96 47.45 -23.70
CA GLU A 88 -29.53 48.47 -24.58
C GLU A 88 -30.82 48.96 -23.93
N VAL A 89 -30.72 50.11 -23.27
CA VAL A 89 -31.89 50.83 -22.74
C VAL A 89 -32.68 51.29 -23.96
N GLU A 90 -33.83 50.67 -24.22
CA GLU A 90 -34.81 51.12 -25.21
C GLU A 90 -35.16 52.58 -24.91
N LYS A 91 -34.52 53.48 -25.66
CA LYS A 91 -35.00 54.84 -25.87
C LYS A 91 -35.98 54.76 -27.02
N ASP A 92 -37.28 54.82 -26.71
CA ASP A 92 -38.29 55.60 -27.44
C ASP A 92 -39.62 55.60 -26.67
#